data_AF-A0A523SPV4-F1
#
_entry.id   AF-A0A523SPV4-F1
#
_cell.length_a   1.000
_cell.length_b   1.000
_cell.length_c   1.000
_cell.angle_alpha   90.00
_cell.angle_beta   90.00
_cell.angle_gamma   90.00
#
_symmetry.space_group_name_H-M   'P 1'
#
loop_
_entity.id
_entity.type
_entity.pdbx_description
1 polymer ?
#
loop_
_entity_poly.entity_id
_entity_poly.type
_entity_poly.pdbx_seq_one_letter_code
_entity_poly.pdbx_strand_id
1 'polypeptide(L)'
;MLSLDDFNIGDGFIYNDYSGRGATGKEYNILHIAFCNWVTRSKANIPKYFFNNIDEAIKWLSINRRGNWKRCGSCLAKTRLPSRVPRESEIPQVRSVPARSKVFTEAEVENILIQFLEGNGYKIRRQVRAPSGIIDVVAEKEGKKLLIEAKGEDRGGYTSTEMNFQMGLGQLMSRMKHRDAGYGLAFPLTKDFMKVLRRYKGSFAFEKLGIYLILVKRDGSCQLVSSSDVLKFLDEIATSS
;
A
#
# COMPACT_ATOMS: atom_id res chain seq x y z
N MET A 1 -24.42 3.25 13.32
CA MET A 1 -23.22 3.55 14.13
C MET A 1 -22.57 2.21 14.46
N LEU A 2 -21.54 1.80 13.71
CA LEU A 2 -20.77 0.57 13.97
C LEU A 2 -19.63 0.93 14.91
N SER A 3 -19.45 0.21 16.02
CA SER A 3 -18.35 0.45 16.95
C SER A 3 -17.01 0.06 16.29
N LEU A 4 -15.97 0.83 16.59
CA LEU A 4 -14.62 0.70 16.06
C LEU A 4 -13.80 -0.39 16.81
N ASP A 5 -14.45 -1.29 17.55
CA ASP A 5 -13.77 -2.16 18.52
C ASP A 5 -13.27 -3.52 17.98
N ASP A 6 -13.61 -3.95 16.76
CA ASP A 6 -13.37 -5.35 16.35
C ASP A 6 -12.16 -5.57 15.42
N PHE A 7 -11.32 -4.57 15.20
CA PHE A 7 -9.97 -4.79 14.66
C PHE A 7 -8.95 -4.04 15.50
N ASN A 8 -8.40 -4.71 16.51
CA ASN A 8 -7.17 -4.28 17.15
C ASN A 8 -6.05 -4.30 16.10
N ILE A 9 -5.82 -3.14 15.47
CA ILE A 9 -4.61 -2.85 14.70
C ILE A 9 -3.43 -2.98 15.68
N GLY A 10 -2.83 -4.17 15.73
CA GLY A 10 -1.77 -4.47 16.69
C GLY A 10 -1.67 -5.94 17.13
N ASP A 11 -2.71 -6.76 16.93
CA ASP A 11 -2.75 -8.13 17.48
C ASP A 11 -2.10 -9.21 16.59
N GLY A 12 -1.07 -8.84 15.83
CA GLY A 12 -0.32 -9.75 14.96
C GLY A 12 0.94 -10.35 15.58
N PHE A 13 1.62 -11.19 14.82
CA PHE A 13 2.94 -11.74 15.14
C PHE A 13 3.95 -11.37 14.06
N ILE A 14 5.20 -11.16 14.48
CA ILE A 14 6.30 -10.78 13.60
C ILE A 14 7.48 -11.72 13.85
N TYR A 15 7.92 -12.41 12.81
CA TYR A 15 9.13 -13.23 12.82
C TYR A 15 10.28 -12.49 12.13
N ASN A 16 11.38 -12.27 12.85
CA ASN A 16 12.61 -11.73 12.30
C ASN A 16 13.50 -12.87 11.79
N ASP A 17 13.89 -12.83 10.52
CA ASP A 17 14.67 -13.91 9.92
C ASP A 17 16.11 -13.51 9.62
N TYR A 18 17.02 -14.02 10.44
CA TYR A 18 18.46 -13.82 10.33
C TYR A 18 19.17 -14.99 9.64
N SER A 19 18.42 -15.93 9.05
CA SER A 19 18.95 -17.04 8.26
C SER A 19 19.70 -16.47 7.04
N GLY A 20 21.03 -16.46 7.08
CA GLY A 20 21.89 -15.83 6.07
C GLY A 20 22.89 -14.81 6.62
N ARG A 21 22.85 -14.50 7.92
CA ARG A 21 23.81 -13.60 8.59
C ARG A 21 24.96 -14.33 9.29
N GLY A 22 25.31 -15.52 8.83
CA GLY A 22 26.38 -16.36 9.41
C GLY A 22 25.90 -17.27 10.55
N ALA A 23 26.85 -17.96 11.19
CA ALA A 23 26.57 -19.04 12.15
C ALA A 23 25.74 -18.60 13.37
N THR A 24 25.87 -17.33 13.80
CA THR A 24 25.13 -16.75 14.93
C THR A 24 23.76 -16.22 14.53
N GLY A 25 23.46 -16.07 13.23
CA GLY A 25 22.19 -15.51 12.76
C GLY A 25 20.98 -16.28 13.31
N LYS A 26 21.08 -17.61 13.39
CA LYS A 26 20.02 -18.48 13.93
C LYS A 26 19.59 -18.12 15.36
N GLU A 27 20.46 -17.49 16.16
CA GLU A 27 20.14 -17.12 17.55
C GLU A 27 19.14 -15.96 17.63
N TYR A 28 18.99 -15.21 16.54
CA TYR A 28 18.13 -14.05 16.40
C TYR A 28 16.87 -14.32 15.58
N ASN A 29 16.66 -15.58 15.15
CA ASN A 29 15.43 -16.05 14.54
C ASN A 29 14.32 -16.15 15.59
N ILE A 30 13.68 -15.01 15.86
CA ILE A 30 12.76 -14.85 16.99
C ILE A 30 11.37 -14.44 16.51
N LEU A 31 10.35 -15.15 16.98
CA LEU A 31 8.94 -14.79 16.83
C LEU A 31 8.51 -13.87 17.98
N HIS A 32 7.96 -12.72 17.62
CA HIS A 32 7.45 -11.69 18.52
C HIS A 32 5.95 -11.48 18.32
N ILE A 33 5.28 -10.93 19.32
CA ILE A 33 3.99 -10.24 19.09
C ILE A 33 4.28 -8.89 18.44
N ALA A 34 3.38 -8.36 17.63
CA ALA A 34 3.65 -7.18 16.81
C ALA A 34 4.02 -5.93 17.63
N PHE A 35 3.48 -5.81 18.84
CA PHE A 35 3.79 -4.72 19.78
C PHE A 35 4.95 -5.01 20.75
N CYS A 36 5.77 -6.04 20.48
CA CYS A 36 6.95 -6.29 21.30
C CYS A 36 8.00 -5.18 21.14
N ASN A 37 8.46 -4.59 22.23
CA ASN A 37 9.52 -3.56 22.24
C ASN A 37 10.83 -4.00 21.55
N TRP A 38 11.08 -5.30 21.42
CA TRP A 38 12.24 -5.80 20.68
C TRP A 38 12.09 -5.68 19.16
N VAL A 39 10.86 -5.68 18.64
CA VAL A 39 10.60 -5.52 17.20
C VAL A 39 11.03 -4.12 16.74
N THR A 40 10.69 -3.08 17.50
CA THR A 40 11.06 -1.69 17.18
C THR A 40 12.57 -1.44 17.24
N ARG A 41 13.31 -2.26 17.99
CA ARG A 41 14.78 -2.23 18.08
C ARG A 41 15.48 -3.14 17.06
N SER A 42 14.72 -3.95 16.33
CA SER A 42 15.29 -4.89 15.35
C SER A 42 15.82 -4.11 14.13
N LYS A 43 16.88 -4.62 13.50
CA LYS A 43 17.47 -3.96 12.32
C LYS A 43 16.45 -3.93 11.17
N ALA A 44 16.35 -2.80 10.48
CA ALA A 44 15.42 -2.63 9.35
C ALA A 44 15.76 -3.55 8.16
N ASN A 45 17.05 -3.87 7.95
CA ASN A 45 17.55 -4.70 6.85
C ASN A 45 17.47 -6.23 7.08
N ILE A 46 16.54 -6.66 7.94
CA ILE A 46 16.30 -8.07 8.25
C ILE A 46 14.91 -8.42 7.71
N PRO A 47 14.77 -9.49 6.89
CA PRO A 47 13.48 -9.98 6.42
C PRO A 47 12.52 -10.22 7.60
N LYS A 48 11.28 -9.76 7.43
CA LYS A 48 10.21 -9.88 8.44
C LYS A 48 9.02 -10.58 7.82
N TYR A 49 8.47 -11.52 8.57
CA TYR A 49 7.26 -12.25 8.20
C TYR A 49 6.16 -11.93 9.22
N PHE A 50 4.96 -11.65 8.73
CA PHE A 50 3.84 -11.17 9.53
C PHE A 50 2.73 -12.22 9.52
N PHE A 51 2.13 -12.48 10.68
CA PHE A 51 1.06 -13.45 10.84
C PHE A 51 -0.08 -12.85 11.65
N ASN A 52 -1.31 -13.30 11.38
CA ASN A 52 -2.49 -12.77 12.07
C ASN A 52 -2.73 -13.47 13.42
N ASN A 53 -2.30 -14.72 13.54
CA ASN A 53 -2.45 -15.50 14.78
C ASN A 53 -1.24 -16.43 15.00
N ILE A 54 -1.14 -16.94 16.23
CA ILE A 54 0.00 -17.75 16.67
C ILE A 54 0.07 -19.11 15.96
N ASP A 55 -1.07 -19.72 15.66
CA ASP A 55 -1.12 -21.05 15.05
C ASP A 55 -0.65 -21.01 13.59
N GLU A 56 -1.05 -19.98 12.85
CA GLU A 56 -0.55 -19.66 11.51
C GLU A 56 0.98 -19.49 11.54
N ALA A 57 1.49 -18.69 12.47
CA ALA A 57 2.93 -18.46 12.61
C ALA A 57 3.70 -19.76 12.90
N ILE A 58 3.23 -20.57 13.85
CA ILE A 58 3.86 -21.84 14.21
C ILE A 58 3.85 -22.81 13.04
N LYS A 59 2.70 -22.95 12.35
CA LYS A 59 2.55 -23.83 11.19
C LYS A 59 3.48 -23.42 10.06
N TRP A 60 3.58 -22.13 9.77
CA TRP A 60 4.49 -21.64 8.73
C TRP A 60 5.95 -21.90 9.11
N LEU A 61 6.33 -21.61 10.36
CA LEU A 61 7.71 -21.75 10.83
C LEU A 61 8.17 -23.21 10.94
N SER A 62 7.29 -24.14 11.28
CA SER A 62 7.61 -25.57 11.29
C SER A 62 7.95 -26.09 9.90
N ILE A 63 7.20 -25.65 8.88
CA ILE A 63 7.41 -26.02 7.48
C ILE A 63 8.67 -25.36 6.91
N ASN A 64 8.85 -24.05 7.12
CA ASN A 64 9.84 -23.25 6.38
C ASN A 64 11.17 -23.06 7.11
N ARG A 65 11.22 -23.26 8.43
CA ARG A 65 12.43 -23.00 9.24
C ARG A 65 12.88 -24.21 10.06
N ARG A 66 12.13 -25.34 10.04
CA ARG A 66 12.53 -26.65 10.57
C ARG A 66 13.15 -26.63 11.98
N GLY A 67 12.62 -25.76 12.86
CA GLY A 67 13.08 -25.63 14.25
C GLY A 67 14.23 -24.65 14.50
N ASN A 68 14.77 -23.98 13.48
CA ASN A 68 15.79 -22.93 13.64
C ASN A 68 15.19 -21.57 14.03
N TRP A 69 14.27 -21.56 15.00
CA TRP A 69 13.63 -20.36 15.51
C TRP A 69 13.18 -20.57 16.95
N LYS A 70 12.96 -19.47 17.69
CA LYS A 70 12.44 -19.49 19.06
C LYS A 70 11.42 -18.37 19.29
N ARG A 71 10.64 -18.49 20.35
CA ARG A 71 9.77 -17.39 20.82
C ARG A 71 10.61 -16.36 21.57
N CYS A 72 10.21 -15.09 21.48
CA CYS A 72 10.88 -14.02 22.24
C CYS A 72 10.77 -14.27 23.75
N GLY A 73 11.88 -14.20 24.49
CA GLY A 73 11.86 -14.41 25.95
C GLY A 73 11.03 -13.38 26.71
N SER A 74 10.92 -12.14 26.20
CA SER A 74 10.18 -11.06 26.87
C SER A 74 8.67 -11.10 26.62
N CYS A 75 8.24 -11.31 25.38
CA CYS A 75 6.81 -11.33 25.04
C CYS A 75 6.23 -12.76 24.92
N LEU A 76 7.09 -13.78 24.91
CA LEU A 76 6.78 -15.21 24.79
C LEU A 76 5.93 -15.58 23.57
N ALA A 77 5.76 -14.66 22.63
CA ALA A 77 4.72 -14.72 21.61
C ALA A 77 3.35 -15.14 22.20
N LYS A 78 3.02 -14.65 23.39
CA LYS A 78 1.69 -14.84 24.00
C LYS A 78 0.83 -13.65 23.61
N THR A 79 -0.26 -13.91 22.90
CA THR A 79 -1.37 -12.96 22.84
C THR A 79 -1.75 -12.62 24.28
N ARG A 80 -1.85 -11.32 24.61
CA ARG A 80 -2.57 -10.96 25.82
C ARG A 80 -3.99 -11.46 25.58
N LEU A 81 -4.40 -12.52 26.28
CA LEU A 81 -5.80 -12.89 26.32
C LEU A 81 -6.54 -11.64 26.78
N PRO A 82 -7.47 -11.08 25.99
CA PRO A 82 -8.29 -9.98 26.46
C PRO A 82 -8.90 -10.45 27.77
N SER A 83 -8.66 -9.70 28.86
CA SER A 83 -8.97 -10.12 30.24
C SER A 83 -10.47 -10.14 30.56
N ARG A 84 -11.32 -10.24 29.52
CA ARG A 84 -12.76 -10.41 29.61
C ARG A 84 -13.14 -11.56 28.69
N VAL A 85 -13.41 -12.71 29.29
CA VAL A 85 -14.19 -13.76 28.65
C VAL A 85 -15.60 -13.19 28.46
N PRO A 86 -16.09 -12.98 27.23
CA PRO A 86 -17.48 -12.61 27.00
C PRO A 86 -18.37 -13.73 27.56
N ARG A 87 -19.46 -13.37 28.25
CA ARG A 87 -20.45 -14.35 28.73
C ARG A 87 -20.96 -15.16 27.54
N GLU A 88 -21.03 -16.48 27.74
CA GLU A 88 -21.39 -17.52 26.75
C GLU A 88 -22.80 -17.36 26.11
N SER A 89 -23.59 -16.36 26.53
CA SER A 89 -24.95 -16.08 26.05
C SER A 89 -25.02 -15.06 24.90
N GLU A 90 -23.91 -14.46 24.49
CA GLU A 90 -23.84 -13.57 23.33
C GLU A 90 -22.82 -14.11 22.32
N ILE A 91 -23.09 -15.28 21.72
CA ILE A 91 -22.40 -15.66 20.48
C ILE A 91 -22.95 -14.72 19.41
N PRO A 92 -22.21 -13.68 18.98
CA PRO A 92 -22.69 -12.82 17.92
C PRO A 92 -22.78 -13.73 16.69
N GLN A 93 -23.95 -13.79 16.06
CA GLN A 93 -24.08 -14.50 14.78
C GLN A 93 -22.91 -14.09 13.90
N VAL A 94 -22.06 -15.07 13.56
CA VAL A 94 -20.84 -14.86 12.78
C VAL A 94 -21.25 -14.19 11.49
N ARG A 95 -21.16 -12.86 11.45
CA ARG A 95 -21.41 -12.08 10.25
C ARG A 95 -20.40 -12.58 9.23
N SER A 96 -20.89 -13.16 8.16
CA SER A 96 -20.06 -13.64 7.06
C SER A 96 -19.09 -12.52 6.70
N VAL A 97 -17.80 -12.77 6.90
CA VAL A 97 -16.77 -11.79 6.55
C VAL A 97 -16.93 -11.54 5.05
N PRO A 98 -17.25 -10.31 4.61
CA PRO A 98 -17.46 -10.04 3.21
C PRO A 98 -16.21 -10.48 2.45
N ALA A 99 -16.41 -11.24 1.37
CA ALA A 99 -15.34 -11.73 0.54
C ALA A 99 -14.40 -10.55 0.20
N ARG A 100 -13.13 -10.67 0.57
CA ARG A 100 -12.14 -9.61 0.30
C ARG A 100 -12.19 -9.30 -1.18
N SER A 101 -12.48 -8.04 -1.52
CA SER A 101 -12.46 -7.59 -2.90
C SER A 101 -11.10 -7.91 -3.52
N LYS A 102 -11.11 -8.38 -4.76
CA LYS A 102 -9.89 -8.59 -5.56
C LYS A 102 -9.01 -7.33 -5.46
N VAL A 103 -7.69 -7.51 -5.33
CA VAL A 103 -6.69 -6.42 -5.31
C VAL A 103 -6.68 -5.70 -6.66
N PHE A 104 -6.62 -4.36 -6.69
CA PHE A 104 -6.56 -3.58 -7.93
C PHE A 104 -5.10 -3.34 -8.32
N THR A 105 -4.54 -4.25 -9.13
CA THR A 105 -3.09 -4.31 -9.37
C THR A 105 -2.60 -3.18 -10.28
N GLU A 106 -1.30 -2.91 -10.25
CA GLU A 106 -0.68 -1.87 -11.09
C GLU A 106 -0.90 -2.14 -12.58
N ALA A 107 -0.79 -3.40 -13.01
CA ALA A 107 -1.07 -3.79 -14.40
C ALA A 107 -2.54 -3.57 -14.80
N GLU A 108 -3.50 -3.80 -13.89
CA GLU A 108 -4.91 -3.48 -14.16
C GLU A 108 -5.11 -1.97 -14.31
N VAL A 109 -4.48 -1.16 -13.45
CA VAL A 109 -4.52 0.31 -13.50
C VAL A 109 -3.93 0.84 -14.80
N GLU A 110 -2.74 0.36 -15.18
CA GLU A 110 -2.05 0.77 -16.41
C GLU A 110 -2.88 0.43 -17.65
N ASN A 111 -3.45 -0.79 -17.73
CA ASN A 111 -4.24 -1.20 -18.89
C ASN A 111 -5.50 -0.34 -19.06
N ILE A 112 -6.23 -0.05 -17.97
CA ILE A 112 -7.42 0.82 -18.02
C ILE A 112 -7.02 2.25 -18.41
N LEU A 113 -5.94 2.77 -17.83
CA LEU A 113 -5.40 4.08 -18.16
C LEU A 113 -5.09 4.19 -19.66
N ILE A 114 -4.41 3.20 -20.23
CA ILE A 114 -4.06 3.19 -21.65
C ILE A 114 -5.31 3.21 -22.52
N GLN A 115 -6.28 2.33 -22.26
CA GLN A 115 -7.54 2.28 -23.00
C GLN A 115 -8.28 3.61 -22.95
N PHE A 116 -8.34 4.23 -21.76
CA PHE A 116 -8.95 5.54 -21.58
C PHE A 116 -8.23 6.62 -22.40
N LEU A 117 -6.90 6.68 -22.36
CA LEU A 117 -6.13 7.70 -23.09
C LEU A 117 -6.21 7.49 -24.62
N GLU A 118 -6.11 6.25 -25.10
CA GLU A 118 -6.28 5.93 -26.52
C GLU A 118 -7.68 6.33 -27.02
N GLY A 119 -8.72 6.01 -26.26
CA GLY A 119 -10.10 6.43 -26.56
C GLY A 119 -10.28 7.95 -26.59
N ASN A 120 -9.39 8.70 -25.94
CA ASN A 120 -9.35 10.17 -25.96
C ASN A 120 -8.37 10.75 -27.00
N GLY A 121 -7.86 9.93 -27.92
CA GLY A 121 -7.02 10.35 -29.05
C GLY A 121 -5.55 10.58 -28.72
N TYR A 122 -5.06 10.06 -27.60
CA TYR A 122 -3.64 10.09 -27.29
C TYR A 122 -2.88 8.99 -28.04
N LYS A 123 -1.67 9.31 -28.49
CA LYS A 123 -0.67 8.31 -28.91
C LYS A 123 0.09 7.83 -27.70
N ILE A 124 0.11 6.52 -27.46
CA ILE A 124 0.68 5.92 -26.25
C ILE A 124 2.01 5.22 -26.54
N ARG A 125 2.96 5.37 -25.62
CA ARG A 125 4.16 4.53 -25.51
C ARG A 125 4.29 4.02 -24.08
N ARG A 126 4.52 2.72 -23.93
CA ARG A 126 4.69 2.06 -22.63
C ARG A 126 6.17 1.92 -22.29
N GLN A 127 6.48 1.90 -20.99
CA GLN A 127 7.81 1.59 -20.45
C GLN A 127 8.94 2.38 -21.13
N VAL A 128 8.74 3.69 -21.29
CA VAL A 128 9.69 4.55 -21.97
C VAL A 128 10.91 4.79 -21.10
N ARG A 129 12.09 4.45 -21.62
CA ARG A 129 13.36 4.66 -20.91
C ARG A 129 13.68 6.15 -20.82
N ALA A 130 13.90 6.62 -19.60
CA ALA A 130 14.40 7.95 -19.26
C ALA A 130 15.79 7.85 -18.61
N PRO A 131 16.59 8.92 -18.56
CA PRO A 131 17.91 8.89 -17.93
C PRO A 131 17.90 8.39 -16.48
N SER A 132 16.82 8.64 -15.73
CA SER A 132 16.65 8.25 -14.33
C SER A 132 15.72 7.04 -14.11
N GLY A 133 15.40 6.27 -15.16
CA GLY A 133 14.64 5.02 -15.02
C GLY A 133 13.68 4.74 -16.17
N ILE A 134 12.51 4.21 -15.84
CA ILE A 134 11.45 3.88 -16.79
C ILE A 134 10.21 4.69 -16.39
N ILE A 135 9.53 5.27 -17.37
CA ILE A 135 8.20 5.86 -17.24
C ILE A 135 7.18 4.85 -17.75
N ASP A 136 6.16 4.54 -16.94
CA ASP A 136 5.18 3.51 -17.27
C ASP A 136 4.41 3.85 -18.55
N VAL A 137 3.89 5.08 -18.64
CA VAL A 137 3.10 5.53 -19.78
C VAL A 137 3.52 6.94 -20.22
N VAL A 138 3.81 7.09 -21.52
CA VAL A 138 3.96 8.40 -22.17
C VAL A 138 2.81 8.58 -23.15
N ALA A 139 1.96 9.58 -22.89
CA ALA A 139 0.82 9.92 -23.72
C ALA A 139 1.08 11.23 -24.47
N GLU A 140 0.81 11.26 -25.77
CA GLU A 140 1.05 12.44 -26.61
C GLU A 140 -0.21 12.81 -27.40
N LYS A 141 -0.61 14.08 -27.32
CA LYS A 141 -1.75 14.62 -28.06
C LYS A 141 -1.45 16.07 -28.45
N GLU A 142 -1.65 16.41 -29.72
CA GLU A 142 -1.45 17.79 -30.24
C GLU A 142 -0.07 18.37 -29.88
N GLY A 143 0.98 17.55 -29.96
CA GLY A 143 2.36 17.93 -29.63
C GLY A 143 2.65 18.07 -28.13
N LYS A 144 1.64 17.95 -27.26
CA LYS A 144 1.81 17.95 -25.80
C LYS A 144 2.04 16.54 -25.29
N LYS A 145 3.01 16.39 -24.37
CA LYS A 145 3.36 15.12 -23.73
C LYS A 145 2.90 15.09 -22.29
N LEU A 146 2.39 13.95 -21.85
CA LEU A 146 2.04 13.63 -20.48
C LEU A 146 2.79 12.35 -20.07
N LEU A 147 3.68 12.45 -19.09
CA LEU A 147 4.46 11.33 -18.55
C LEU A 147 3.79 10.86 -17.26
N ILE A 148 3.41 9.58 -17.20
CA ILE A 148 2.57 9.04 -16.14
C ILE A 148 3.26 7.87 -15.47
N GLU A 149 3.30 7.90 -14.14
CA GLU A 149 3.61 6.75 -13.29
C GLU A 149 2.30 6.09 -12.85
N ALA A 150 2.18 4.78 -13.02
CA ALA A 150 1.04 4.00 -12.54
C ALA A 150 1.40 3.28 -11.23
N LYS A 151 0.44 3.20 -10.31
CA LYS A 151 0.56 2.45 -9.06
C LYS A 151 -0.71 1.67 -8.79
N GLY A 152 -0.54 0.47 -8.26
CA GLY A 152 -1.64 -0.40 -7.83
C GLY A 152 -1.71 -0.61 -6.33
N GLU A 153 -2.68 -1.40 -5.93
CA GLU A 153 -2.77 -2.00 -4.61
C GLU A 153 -2.00 -3.31 -4.54
N ASP A 154 -1.69 -3.70 -3.32
CA ASP A 154 -1.21 -5.04 -2.98
C ASP A 154 -2.01 -5.60 -1.79
N ARG A 155 -1.58 -6.73 -1.24
CA ARG A 155 -2.29 -7.41 -0.13
C ARG A 155 -2.02 -6.79 1.25
N GLY A 156 -1.16 -5.78 1.35
CA GLY A 156 -0.78 -5.12 2.60
C GLY A 156 -1.75 -4.05 3.08
N GLY A 157 -2.79 -3.73 2.31
CA GLY A 157 -3.81 -2.74 2.65
C GLY A 157 -3.26 -1.32 2.75
N TYR A 158 -3.90 -0.47 3.56
CA TYR A 158 -3.60 0.97 3.68
C TYR A 158 -2.11 1.34 3.78
N THR A 159 -1.33 0.69 4.65
CA THR A 159 0.10 1.03 4.82
C THR A 159 0.89 0.81 3.52
N SER A 160 0.57 -0.27 2.81
CA SER A 160 1.22 -0.57 1.53
C SER A 160 0.75 0.36 0.43
N THR A 161 -0.54 0.70 0.40
CA THR A 161 -1.10 1.72 -0.49
C THR A 161 -0.43 3.09 -0.30
N GLU A 162 -0.20 3.50 0.95
CA GLU A 162 0.52 4.74 1.26
C GLU A 162 1.97 4.70 0.75
N MET A 163 2.67 3.60 0.98
CA MET A 163 4.02 3.40 0.48
C MET A 163 4.07 3.43 -1.05
N ASN A 164 3.17 2.72 -1.74
CA ASN A 164 3.10 2.71 -3.20
C ASN A 164 2.83 4.10 -3.77
N PHE A 165 1.93 4.87 -3.14
CA PHE A 165 1.64 6.25 -3.53
C PHE A 165 2.89 7.15 -3.39
N GLN A 166 3.56 7.11 -2.24
CA GLN A 166 4.76 7.92 -2.00
C GLN A 166 5.92 7.53 -2.91
N MET A 167 6.10 6.23 -3.15
CA MET A 167 7.11 5.73 -4.09
C MET A 167 6.83 6.22 -5.51
N GLY A 168 5.59 6.13 -5.97
CA GLY A 168 5.19 6.63 -7.29
C GLY A 168 5.45 8.14 -7.45
N LEU A 169 5.14 8.93 -6.42
CA LEU A 169 5.44 10.37 -6.42
C LEU A 169 6.94 10.65 -6.51
N GLY A 170 7.76 9.97 -5.68
CA GLY A 170 9.22 10.15 -5.71
C GLY A 170 9.85 9.71 -7.03
N GLN A 171 9.37 8.60 -7.60
CA GLN A 171 9.76 8.10 -8.91
C GLN A 171 9.42 9.10 -10.01
N LEU A 172 8.20 9.63 -10.03
CA LEU A 172 7.77 10.66 -10.97
C LEU A 172 8.64 11.92 -10.87
N MET A 173 8.84 12.44 -9.67
CA MET A 173 9.67 13.63 -9.41
C MET A 173 11.12 13.46 -9.90
N SER A 174 11.71 12.29 -9.69
CA SER A 174 13.08 11.99 -10.16
C SER A 174 13.24 12.02 -11.69
N ARG A 175 12.11 11.95 -12.42
CA ARG A 175 12.05 11.90 -13.90
C ARG A 175 11.47 13.19 -14.51
N MET A 176 11.21 14.21 -13.70
CA MET A 176 10.78 15.54 -14.16
C MET A 176 11.95 16.29 -14.82
N LYS A 177 12.22 15.99 -16.10
CA LYS A 177 13.32 16.58 -16.90
C LYS A 177 12.86 17.40 -18.11
N HIS A 178 11.58 17.32 -18.47
CA HIS A 178 11.01 17.99 -19.64
C HIS A 178 10.05 19.09 -19.18
N ARG A 179 10.47 20.35 -19.30
CA ARG A 179 9.69 21.50 -18.80
C ARG A 179 8.33 21.64 -19.46
N ASP A 180 8.22 21.26 -20.73
CA ASP A 180 6.99 21.42 -21.52
C ASP A 180 6.07 20.19 -21.44
N ALA A 181 6.45 19.18 -20.65
CA ALA A 181 5.63 17.98 -20.47
C ALA A 181 4.78 18.09 -19.19
N GLY A 182 3.57 17.56 -19.25
CA GLY A 182 2.77 17.27 -18.06
C GLY A 182 3.28 16.01 -17.35
N TYR A 183 3.03 15.93 -16.04
CA TYR A 183 3.41 14.79 -15.20
C TYR A 183 2.20 14.28 -14.43
N GLY A 184 1.93 12.98 -14.47
CA GLY A 184 0.76 12.38 -13.82
C GLY A 184 1.11 11.21 -12.92
N LEU A 185 0.33 11.05 -11.84
CA LEU A 185 0.34 9.84 -11.01
C LEU A 185 -1.02 9.16 -11.13
N ALA A 186 -1.05 7.95 -11.67
CA ALA A 186 -2.25 7.14 -11.85
C ALA A 186 -2.36 6.07 -10.76
N PHE A 187 -3.52 5.96 -10.15
CA PHE A 187 -3.78 5.02 -9.06
C PHE A 187 -5.27 4.67 -8.97
N PRO A 188 -5.63 3.54 -8.36
CA PRO A 188 -7.01 3.09 -8.33
C PRO A 188 -7.84 3.89 -7.31
N LEU A 189 -9.09 4.18 -7.67
CA LEU A 189 -10.06 4.86 -6.81
C LEU A 189 -10.65 3.86 -5.79
N THR A 190 -9.86 3.51 -4.78
CA THR A 190 -10.26 2.59 -3.70
C THR A 190 -10.29 3.28 -2.35
N LYS A 191 -10.90 2.63 -1.35
CA LYS A 191 -10.98 3.18 0.01
C LYS A 191 -9.62 3.51 0.60
N ASP A 192 -8.60 2.71 0.32
CA ASP A 192 -7.28 2.90 0.90
C ASP A 192 -6.51 4.04 0.22
N PHE A 193 -6.55 4.17 -1.12
CA PHE A 193 -5.99 5.35 -1.79
C PHE A 193 -6.70 6.64 -1.39
N MET A 194 -8.02 6.60 -1.20
CA MET A 194 -8.77 7.77 -0.73
C MET A 194 -8.37 8.19 0.69
N LYS A 195 -8.06 7.24 1.58
CA LYS A 195 -7.48 7.57 2.89
C LYS A 195 -6.10 8.22 2.75
N VAL A 196 -5.26 7.76 1.81
CA VAL A 196 -3.95 8.37 1.56
C VAL A 196 -4.11 9.81 1.08
N LEU A 197 -4.99 10.06 0.11
CA LEU A 197 -5.24 11.41 -0.41
C LEU A 197 -5.71 12.38 0.66
N ARG A 198 -6.55 11.96 1.62
CA ARG A 198 -6.98 12.81 2.74
C ARG A 198 -5.83 13.38 3.56
N ARG A 199 -4.67 12.71 3.63
CA ARG A 199 -3.49 13.23 4.33
C ARG A 199 -2.88 14.46 3.65
N TYR A 200 -3.18 14.66 2.37
CA TYR A 200 -2.72 15.81 1.60
C TYR A 200 -3.72 16.96 1.58
N LYS A 201 -4.81 16.91 2.37
CA LYS A 201 -5.77 18.02 2.47
C LYS A 201 -5.05 19.33 2.80
N GLY A 202 -5.36 20.39 2.04
CA GLY A 202 -4.73 21.70 2.18
C GLY A 202 -3.30 21.79 1.63
N SER A 203 -2.75 20.71 1.07
CA SER A 203 -1.41 20.74 0.45
C SER A 203 -1.46 21.36 -0.93
N PHE A 204 -0.64 22.38 -1.16
CA PHE A 204 -0.42 23.00 -2.48
C PHE A 204 0.72 22.32 -3.27
N ALA A 205 1.29 21.22 -2.77
CA ALA A 205 2.47 20.60 -3.37
C ALA A 205 2.22 20.10 -4.80
N PHE A 206 1.07 19.46 -5.06
CA PHE A 206 0.72 18.97 -6.40
C PHE A 206 0.55 20.11 -7.41
N GLU A 207 -0.06 21.21 -6.99
CA GLU A 207 -0.21 22.41 -7.80
C GLU A 207 1.16 23.00 -8.16
N LYS A 208 2.04 23.20 -7.16
CA LYS A 208 3.39 23.74 -7.38
C LYS A 208 4.28 22.85 -8.24
N LEU A 209 4.10 21.53 -8.17
CA LEU A 209 4.83 20.59 -8.99
C LEU A 209 4.20 20.37 -10.37
N GLY A 210 3.00 20.91 -10.64
CA GLY A 210 2.30 20.67 -11.90
C GLY A 210 1.92 19.19 -12.11
N ILE A 211 1.62 18.47 -11.03
CA ILE A 211 1.31 17.03 -11.07
C ILE A 211 -0.19 16.82 -11.19
N TYR A 212 -0.59 16.03 -12.19
CA TYR A 212 -1.95 15.54 -12.38
C TYR A 212 -2.20 14.31 -11.50
N LEU A 213 -3.39 14.22 -10.90
CA LEU A 213 -3.86 12.99 -10.27
C LEU A 213 -4.81 12.28 -11.22
N ILE A 214 -4.57 10.99 -11.49
CA ILE A 214 -5.36 10.19 -12.42
C ILE A 214 -6.01 9.04 -11.65
N LEU A 215 -7.29 9.18 -11.34
CA LEU A 215 -8.04 8.19 -10.57
C LEU A 215 -8.65 7.17 -11.51
N VAL A 216 -8.28 5.90 -11.33
CA VAL A 216 -8.70 4.80 -12.19
C VAL A 216 -9.75 3.94 -11.50
N LYS A 217 -10.92 3.78 -12.11
CA LYS A 217 -12.00 2.93 -11.59
C LYS A 217 -11.99 1.56 -12.24
N ARG A 218 -12.52 0.56 -11.53
CA ARG A 218 -12.63 -0.82 -12.05
C ARG A 218 -13.61 -0.95 -13.22
N ASP A 219 -14.52 0.00 -13.39
CA ASP A 219 -15.46 0.04 -14.51
C ASP A 219 -14.81 0.50 -15.84
N GLY A 220 -13.51 0.78 -15.83
CA GLY A 220 -12.76 1.24 -16.99
C GLY A 220 -12.71 2.77 -17.14
N SER A 221 -13.40 3.52 -16.28
CA SER A 221 -13.36 4.98 -16.32
C SER A 221 -12.16 5.55 -15.58
N CYS A 222 -11.66 6.68 -16.07
CA CYS A 222 -10.61 7.47 -15.42
C CYS A 222 -11.09 8.90 -15.17
N GLN A 223 -10.67 9.49 -14.06
CA GLN A 223 -10.82 10.91 -13.77
C GLN A 223 -9.45 11.57 -13.74
N LEU A 224 -9.23 12.53 -14.64
CA LEU A 224 -8.03 13.37 -14.64
C LEU A 224 -8.31 14.63 -13.82
N VAL A 225 -7.54 14.83 -12.76
CA VAL A 225 -7.56 16.05 -11.94
C VAL A 225 -6.33 16.86 -12.30
N SER A 226 -6.52 18.04 -12.89
CA SER A 226 -5.44 18.95 -13.25
C SER A 226 -4.75 19.48 -12.00
N SER A 227 -3.48 19.89 -12.11
CA SER A 227 -2.72 20.40 -10.96
C SER A 227 -3.37 21.61 -10.29
N SER A 228 -4.10 22.45 -11.04
CA SER A 228 -4.88 23.58 -10.51
C SER A 228 -6.16 23.16 -9.78
N ASP A 229 -6.71 21.98 -10.10
CA ASP A 229 -7.95 21.47 -9.49
C ASP A 229 -7.69 20.52 -8.31
N VAL A 230 -6.43 20.09 -8.10
CA VAL A 230 -6.10 19.11 -7.04
C VAL A 230 -6.50 19.60 -5.65
N LEU A 231 -6.29 20.88 -5.33
CA LEU A 231 -6.61 21.40 -3.99
C LEU A 231 -8.12 21.27 -3.70
N LYS A 232 -8.95 21.73 -4.64
CA LYS A 232 -10.41 21.61 -4.56
C LYS A 232 -10.85 20.14 -4.44
N PHE A 233 -10.26 19.27 -5.26
CA PHE A 233 -10.55 17.84 -5.24
C PHE A 233 -10.22 17.20 -3.88
N LEU A 234 -9.08 17.54 -3.26
CA LEU A 234 -8.70 17.02 -1.94
C LEU A 234 -9.65 17.49 -0.82
N ASP A 235 -10.18 18.71 -0.93
CA ASP A 235 -11.17 19.23 0.02
C ASP A 235 -12.53 18.53 -0.10
N GLU A 236 -12.98 18.22 -1.32
CA GLU A 236 -14.20 17.44 -1.58
C GLU A 236 -14.11 16.01 -1.01
N ILE A 237 -12.95 15.36 -1.14
CA ILE A 237 -12.73 14.03 -0.56
C ILE A 237 -12.78 14.07 0.98
N ALA A 238 -12.23 15.12 1.58
CA ALA A 238 -12.17 15.26 3.03
C ALA A 238 -13.55 15.49 3.66
N THR A 239 -14.49 16.07 2.91
CA THR A 239 -15.85 16.39 3.39
C THR A 239 -16.85 15.25 3.16
N SER A 240 -16.59 14.34 2.23
CA SER A 240 -17.48 13.22 1.87
C SER A 240 -17.42 12.01 2.83
N SER A 241 -16.99 12.21 4.08
CA SER A 241 -16.72 11.14 5.06
C SER A 241 -17.51 11.36 6.35
#